data_AF-A0A2R4M0Q2-F1
#
_entry.id   AF-A0A2R4M0Q2-F1
#
_cell.length_a   1.000
_cell.length_b   1.000
_cell.length_c   1.000
_cell.angle_alpha   90.00
_cell.angle_beta   90.00
_cell.angle_gamma   90.00
#
_symmetry.space_group_name_H-M   'P 1'
#
loop_
_entity.id
_entity.type
_entity.pdbx_description
1 polymer ?
#
loop_
_entity_poly.entity_id
_entity_poly.type
_entity_poly.pdbx_seq_one_letter_code
_entity_poly.pdbx_strand_id
1 'polypeptide(L)'
;MEVRDRARAHFRNRKIAICPLTVAALRSCKPDIDAFSAIKDQNAWPVPMTFALKRTFWIFRAGFAPIAVFCLASVLFIATPAFSAPSCRLESWLSALDDSANTYIKSLGTADELQAARSFRIEMERYERDKLLKQINAAGLGSNEKALFDFIASRHHLLDLQRDNWGEMARRYGTDPRFSSQSQSLSHFLSATACDPSAPDFLESDGKQKSTFLDRVREGVKEIVDVVAHEDPKPAAQTALTFDPNNFDEFRPTAATAPTASPVTLSPSGNAAFALGIFTFISAITSWAWMRYGIVQRRATRYPCTLPVVIFDGIVPVLGEILDMSQIGAKLETTLELYDRQKIKLTIGPVVRKARVMWRSNHFIGVKFDKLLTEAEMKYLLGDFAQQVGLDRDTAPFFDPNADAPADDAAALEQAFLSSDRGDSTREDTQDLTPASNPRPPDPDLAA
;
A
#
# COMPACT_ATOMS: atom_id res chain seq x y z
N MET A 1 -53.85 -25.15 64.31
CA MET A 1 -53.21 -26.44 64.61
C MET A 1 -53.78 -27.42 63.62
N GLU A 2 -53.13 -27.98 62.61
CA GLU A 2 -51.75 -28.13 62.13
C GLU A 2 -51.90 -28.20 60.59
N VAL A 3 -51.10 -27.65 59.68
CA VAL A 3 -49.64 -27.52 59.55
C VAL A 3 -48.90 -28.85 59.69
N ARG A 4 -49.05 -29.73 58.70
CA ARG A 4 -47.98 -30.53 58.06
C ARG A 4 -48.62 -31.56 57.12
N ASP A 5 -47.85 -32.03 56.13
CA ASP A 5 -48.17 -33.17 55.25
C ASP A 5 -48.90 -32.93 53.91
N ARG A 6 -48.40 -31.98 53.11
CA ARG A 6 -48.37 -32.16 51.65
C ARG A 6 -46.99 -31.83 51.09
N ALA A 7 -46.04 -32.70 51.40
CA ALA A 7 -44.71 -32.70 50.78
C ALA A 7 -44.24 -34.15 50.59
N ARG A 8 -44.48 -34.71 49.40
CA ARG A 8 -43.64 -35.71 48.70
C ARG A 8 -44.46 -36.42 47.61
N ALA A 9 -44.34 -35.93 46.39
CA ALA A 9 -44.35 -36.72 45.15
C ALA A 9 -44.58 -35.76 43.98
N HIS A 10 -43.53 -35.31 43.32
CA HIS A 10 -43.50 -35.04 41.87
C HIS A 10 -42.09 -34.56 41.50
N PHE A 11 -41.17 -35.51 41.49
CA PHE A 11 -39.87 -35.37 40.84
C PHE A 11 -39.81 -36.39 39.70
N ARG A 12 -39.23 -35.99 38.56
CA ARG A 12 -38.96 -36.73 37.31
C ARG A 12 -40.07 -36.73 36.25
N ASN A 13 -40.04 -35.73 35.37
CA ASN A 13 -39.86 -35.92 33.92
C ASN A 13 -40.14 -34.60 33.19
N ARG A 14 -39.10 -33.83 32.87
CA ARG A 14 -39.16 -32.82 31.80
C ARG A 14 -38.08 -33.15 30.79
N LYS A 15 -38.51 -33.75 29.68
CA LYS A 15 -37.72 -33.90 28.46
C LYS A 15 -37.54 -32.50 27.86
N ILE A 16 -36.29 -32.13 27.60
CA ILE A 16 -35.92 -30.94 26.83
C ILE A 16 -36.23 -31.25 25.36
N ALA A 17 -37.25 -30.59 24.82
CA ALA A 17 -37.58 -30.65 23.41
C ALA A 17 -36.68 -29.64 22.66
N ILE A 18 -35.79 -30.15 21.81
CA ILE A 18 -34.98 -29.37 20.87
C ILE A 18 -35.86 -29.13 19.64
N CYS A 19 -36.10 -27.87 19.31
CA CYS A 19 -36.94 -27.44 18.20
C CYS A 19 -36.06 -27.05 17.00
N PRO A 20 -36.15 -27.72 15.82
CA PRO A 20 -35.39 -27.33 14.64
C PRO A 20 -36.30 -26.51 13.71
N LEU A 21 -36.24 -25.18 13.80
CA LEU A 21 -36.95 -24.30 12.86
C LEU A 21 -36.20 -22.97 12.75
N THR A 22 -35.26 -22.88 11.81
CA THR A 22 -34.77 -21.61 11.21
C THR A 22 -33.78 -21.87 10.08
N VAL A 23 -34.25 -22.48 8.99
CA VAL A 23 -33.58 -22.43 7.67
C VAL A 23 -34.64 -22.23 6.59
N ALA A 24 -35.25 -21.04 6.53
CA ALA A 24 -36.24 -20.73 5.47
C ALA A 24 -36.48 -19.23 5.20
N ALA A 25 -35.60 -18.30 5.59
CA ALA A 25 -35.89 -16.86 5.48
C ALA A 25 -34.78 -15.99 4.84
N LEU A 26 -33.97 -16.54 3.94
CA LEU A 26 -32.94 -15.78 3.19
C LEU A 26 -32.91 -16.08 1.67
N ARG A 27 -34.05 -16.46 1.09
CA ARG A 27 -34.25 -16.50 -0.37
C ARG A 27 -35.52 -15.73 -0.72
N SER A 28 -35.44 -14.41 -0.78
CA SER A 28 -36.33 -13.53 -1.55
C SER A 28 -35.96 -12.07 -1.28
N CYS A 29 -35.03 -11.53 -2.06
CA CYS A 29 -34.93 -10.10 -2.39
C CYS A 29 -33.83 -9.94 -3.45
N LYS A 30 -34.24 -9.92 -4.71
CA LYS A 30 -33.46 -9.40 -5.84
C LYS A 30 -33.70 -7.89 -5.88
N PRO A 31 -32.68 -7.04 -5.89
CA PRO A 31 -32.80 -5.71 -6.48
C PRO A 31 -32.24 -5.75 -7.91
N ASP A 32 -33.10 -5.48 -8.89
CA ASP A 32 -32.67 -5.02 -10.21
C ASP A 32 -32.03 -3.64 -10.05
N ILE A 33 -30.75 -3.53 -10.38
CA ILE A 33 -30.05 -2.25 -10.54
C ILE A 33 -29.36 -2.30 -11.90
N ASP A 34 -29.97 -1.62 -12.87
CA ASP A 34 -29.37 -1.30 -14.16
C ASP A 34 -28.19 -0.35 -13.96
N ALA A 35 -26.97 -0.87 -14.08
CA ALA A 35 -25.74 -0.13 -13.81
C ALA A 35 -25.18 0.67 -15.02
N PHE A 36 -26.00 1.01 -16.02
CA PHE A 36 -25.48 1.57 -17.28
C PHE A 36 -26.19 2.80 -17.87
N SER A 37 -26.83 3.65 -17.05
CA SER A 37 -27.41 4.92 -17.53
C SER A 37 -26.97 6.20 -16.80
N ALA A 38 -26.01 6.14 -15.87
CA ALA A 38 -25.55 7.33 -15.13
C ALA A 38 -24.08 7.67 -15.40
N ILE A 39 -23.75 8.01 -16.66
CA ILE A 39 -22.53 8.77 -16.99
C ILE A 39 -22.93 9.93 -17.90
N LYS A 40 -23.45 10.99 -17.28
CA LYS A 40 -23.43 12.35 -17.83
C LYS A 40 -23.76 13.30 -16.69
N ASP A 41 -22.73 13.66 -15.92
CA ASP A 41 -22.57 14.96 -15.23
C ASP A 41 -21.35 14.88 -14.30
N GLN A 42 -20.27 15.58 -14.67
CA GLN A 42 -18.95 15.50 -14.03
C GLN A 42 -18.74 16.46 -12.82
N ASN A 43 -19.79 17.12 -12.30
CA ASN A 43 -19.62 18.20 -11.31
C ASN A 43 -20.37 18.01 -9.98
N ALA A 44 -20.64 16.78 -9.55
CA ALA A 44 -21.28 16.52 -8.25
C ALA A 44 -20.31 15.83 -7.26
N TRP A 45 -19.98 16.55 -6.18
CA TRP A 45 -19.15 16.09 -5.06
C TRP A 45 -19.79 14.90 -4.31
N PRO A 46 -19.02 13.93 -3.80
CA PRO A 46 -19.57 12.83 -3.03
C PRO A 46 -19.92 13.28 -1.61
N VAL A 47 -21.17 13.05 -1.22
CA VAL A 47 -21.68 13.18 0.16
C VAL A 47 -21.00 12.11 1.04
N PRO A 48 -20.49 12.44 2.24
CA PRO A 48 -19.90 11.44 3.13
C PRO A 48 -20.98 10.54 3.73
N MET A 49 -20.91 9.24 3.45
CA MET A 49 -21.65 8.20 4.16
C MET A 49 -21.22 8.15 5.63
N THR A 50 -21.98 8.79 6.52
CA THR A 50 -21.91 8.50 7.96
C THR A 50 -22.70 7.23 8.25
N PHE A 51 -22.05 6.07 8.14
CA PHE A 51 -22.64 4.78 8.52
C PHE A 51 -22.86 4.69 10.03
N ALA A 52 -24.06 4.24 10.40
CA ALA A 52 -24.59 4.13 11.75
C ALA A 52 -23.87 3.08 12.62
N LEU A 53 -22.72 3.45 13.19
CA LEU A 53 -21.95 2.61 14.14
C LEU A 53 -22.54 2.51 15.56
N LYS A 54 -23.62 3.25 15.88
CA LYS A 54 -24.26 3.17 17.20
C LYS A 54 -25.12 1.92 17.43
N ARG A 55 -25.53 1.19 16.36
CA ARG A 55 -26.46 0.06 16.48
C ARG A 55 -25.77 -1.29 16.69
N THR A 56 -24.51 -1.45 16.29
CA THR A 56 -23.72 -2.68 16.50
C THR A 56 -23.23 -2.84 17.95
N PHE A 57 -23.20 -1.76 18.73
CA PHE A 57 -22.74 -1.79 20.13
C PHE A 57 -23.73 -2.49 21.08
N TRP A 58 -25.01 -2.59 20.73
CA TRP A 58 -26.03 -3.23 21.58
C TRP A 58 -26.06 -4.76 21.46
N ILE A 59 -25.60 -5.31 20.34
CA ILE A 59 -25.65 -6.76 20.08
C ILE A 59 -24.60 -7.52 20.91
N PHE A 60 -23.51 -6.86 21.32
CA PHE A 60 -22.46 -7.49 22.12
C PHE A 60 -22.76 -7.62 23.63
N ARG A 61 -23.82 -6.96 24.14
CA ARG A 61 -24.13 -6.96 25.59
C ARG A 61 -25.12 -8.05 26.01
N ALA A 62 -25.77 -8.73 25.07
CA ALA A 62 -26.79 -9.72 25.34
C ALA A 62 -26.26 -11.16 25.10
N GLY A 63 -25.47 -11.70 26.04
CA GLY A 63 -25.33 -13.13 26.38
C GLY A 63 -25.08 -14.22 25.31
N PHE A 64 -25.09 -13.93 24.01
CA PHE A 64 -25.02 -14.91 22.92
C PHE A 64 -23.64 -15.03 22.28
N ALA A 65 -22.65 -14.30 22.81
CA ALA A 65 -21.25 -14.35 22.39
C ALA A 65 -20.65 -15.78 22.31
N PRO A 66 -20.89 -16.71 23.27
CA PRO A 66 -20.21 -18.01 23.21
C PRO A 66 -20.75 -18.94 22.11
N ILE A 67 -22.03 -18.80 21.71
CA ILE A 67 -22.65 -19.68 20.71
C ILE A 67 -22.28 -19.23 19.29
N ALA A 68 -22.20 -17.91 19.05
CA ALA A 68 -21.72 -17.37 17.78
C ALA A 68 -20.24 -17.71 17.53
N VAL A 69 -19.39 -17.71 18.58
CA VAL A 69 -17.97 -18.09 18.47
C VAL A 69 -17.79 -19.58 18.15
N PHE A 70 -18.63 -20.46 18.72
CA PHE A 70 -18.54 -21.90 18.44
C PHE A 70 -19.01 -22.27 17.01
N CYS A 71 -20.05 -21.62 16.49
CA CYS A 71 -20.50 -21.86 15.11
C CYS A 71 -19.52 -21.29 14.07
N LEU A 72 -18.86 -20.16 14.36
CA LEU A 72 -17.85 -19.58 13.47
C LEU A 72 -16.56 -20.42 13.46
N ALA A 73 -16.19 -21.05 14.58
CA ALA A 73 -15.07 -21.97 14.65
C ALA A 73 -15.30 -23.26 13.84
N SER A 74 -16.52 -23.79 13.78
CA SER A 74 -16.83 -25.02 13.04
C SER A 74 -16.86 -24.84 11.52
N VAL A 75 -17.15 -23.64 11.00
CA VAL A 75 -17.13 -23.35 9.55
C VAL A 75 -15.69 -23.14 9.02
N LEU A 76 -14.73 -22.86 9.92
CA LEU A 76 -13.32 -22.68 9.55
C LEU A 76 -12.53 -23.99 9.36
N PHE A 77 -13.11 -25.16 9.68
CA PHE A 77 -12.39 -26.45 9.62
C PHE A 77 -12.51 -27.21 8.27
N ILE A 78 -13.25 -26.71 7.28
CA ILE A 78 -13.34 -27.33 5.93
C ILE A 78 -12.84 -26.40 4.82
N ALA A 79 -12.23 -25.27 5.15
CA ALA A 79 -11.38 -24.58 4.20
C ALA A 79 -10.06 -25.35 4.14
N THR A 80 -9.98 -26.37 3.28
CA THR A 80 -8.68 -26.88 2.85
C THR A 80 -7.88 -25.67 2.38
N PRO A 81 -6.73 -25.34 3.00
CA PRO A 81 -5.90 -24.26 2.50
C PRO A 81 -5.63 -24.60 1.04
N ALA A 82 -6.06 -23.74 0.12
CA ALA A 82 -5.56 -23.80 -1.23
C ALA A 82 -4.05 -23.64 -1.08
N PHE A 83 -3.31 -24.74 -1.23
CA PHE A 83 -1.87 -24.74 -1.08
C PHE A 83 -1.35 -23.79 -2.14
N SER A 84 -0.78 -22.68 -1.68
CA SER A 84 -0.22 -21.64 -2.53
C SER A 84 1.05 -22.18 -3.19
N ALA A 85 0.89 -22.80 -4.36
CA ALA A 85 1.96 -23.41 -5.11
C ALA A 85 2.22 -22.61 -6.40
N PRO A 86 3.49 -22.35 -6.77
CA PRO A 86 3.80 -21.80 -8.08
C PRO A 86 3.42 -22.80 -9.17
N SER A 87 3.09 -22.30 -10.36
CA SER A 87 2.95 -23.19 -11.52
C SER A 87 4.31 -23.79 -11.88
N CYS A 88 4.34 -25.03 -12.37
CA CYS A 88 5.60 -25.71 -12.73
C CYS A 88 6.42 -24.91 -13.77
N ARG A 89 5.74 -24.13 -14.62
CA ARG A 89 6.39 -23.25 -15.59
C ARG A 89 7.02 -22.02 -14.95
N LEU A 90 6.34 -21.40 -13.97
CA LEU A 90 6.92 -20.29 -13.21
C LEU A 90 8.16 -20.75 -12.44
N GLU A 91 8.10 -21.92 -11.79
CA GLU A 91 9.25 -22.52 -11.11
C GLU A 91 10.44 -22.75 -12.06
N SER A 92 10.17 -23.35 -13.22
CA SER A 92 11.21 -23.59 -14.23
C SER A 92 11.88 -22.30 -14.71
N TRP A 93 11.09 -21.25 -14.98
CA TRP A 93 11.62 -19.95 -15.36
C TRP A 93 12.42 -19.29 -14.23
N LEU A 94 11.93 -19.32 -12.98
CA LEU A 94 12.65 -18.77 -11.84
C LEU A 94 14.00 -19.44 -11.62
N SER A 95 14.06 -20.76 -11.83
CA SER A 95 15.30 -21.54 -11.73
C SER A 95 16.28 -21.18 -12.86
N ALA A 96 15.80 -21.14 -14.11
CA ALA A 96 16.61 -20.73 -15.26
C ALA A 96 17.11 -19.28 -15.15
N LEU A 97 16.29 -18.39 -14.58
CA LEU A 97 16.66 -17.02 -14.31
C LEU A 97 17.78 -16.92 -13.25
N ASP A 98 17.68 -17.68 -12.16
CA ASP A 98 18.73 -17.70 -11.14
C ASP A 98 20.05 -18.26 -11.69
N ASP A 99 19.97 -19.36 -12.44
CA ASP A 99 21.14 -19.99 -13.05
C ASP A 99 21.83 -19.07 -14.06
N SER A 100 21.06 -18.40 -14.92
CA SER A 100 21.61 -17.46 -15.90
C SER A 100 22.21 -16.21 -15.25
N ALA A 101 21.59 -15.67 -14.19
CA ALA A 101 22.15 -14.55 -13.43
C ALA A 101 23.47 -14.92 -12.73
N ASN A 102 23.50 -16.09 -12.08
CA ASN A 102 24.69 -16.59 -11.40
C ASN A 102 25.82 -16.92 -12.39
N THR A 103 25.48 -17.44 -13.57
CA THR A 103 26.44 -17.67 -14.66
C THR A 103 27.01 -16.36 -15.16
N TYR A 104 26.17 -15.33 -15.35
CA TYR A 104 26.62 -14.00 -15.72
C TYR A 104 27.62 -13.44 -14.70
N ILE A 105 27.29 -13.46 -13.40
CA ILE A 105 28.18 -12.96 -12.34
C ILE A 105 29.53 -13.67 -12.35
N LYS A 106 29.55 -15.00 -12.53
CA LYS A 106 30.80 -15.80 -12.61
C LYS A 106 31.64 -15.47 -13.84
N SER A 107 31.00 -15.07 -14.94
CA SER A 107 31.66 -14.72 -16.21
C SER A 107 32.16 -13.27 -16.28
N LEU A 108 31.85 -12.42 -15.29
CA LEU A 108 32.24 -11.00 -15.30
C LEU A 108 33.77 -10.84 -15.39
N GLY A 109 34.26 -10.22 -16.47
CA GLY A 109 35.67 -10.03 -16.76
C GLY A 109 36.37 -11.22 -17.42
N THR A 110 35.62 -12.25 -17.83
CA THR A 110 36.15 -13.36 -18.64
C THR A 110 35.78 -13.20 -20.11
N ALA A 111 36.33 -14.03 -21.00
CA ALA A 111 35.98 -14.03 -22.42
C ALA A 111 34.51 -14.40 -22.68
N ASP A 112 33.87 -15.09 -21.74
CA ASP A 112 32.49 -15.59 -21.86
C ASP A 112 31.42 -14.58 -21.39
N GLU A 113 31.84 -13.44 -20.83
CA GLU A 113 30.94 -12.42 -20.24
C GLU A 113 29.81 -12.04 -21.20
N LEU A 114 30.15 -11.81 -22.46
CA LEU A 114 29.21 -11.34 -23.47
C LEU A 114 28.17 -12.41 -23.83
N GLN A 115 28.53 -13.69 -23.84
CA GLN A 115 27.59 -14.78 -24.07
C GLN A 115 26.67 -14.97 -22.86
N ALA A 116 27.22 -14.97 -21.65
CA ALA A 116 26.43 -15.11 -20.43
C ALA A 116 25.46 -13.94 -20.23
N ALA A 117 25.88 -12.71 -20.54
CA ALA A 117 25.03 -11.53 -20.49
C ALA A 117 23.84 -11.62 -21.47
N ARG A 118 24.07 -12.17 -22.68
CA ARG A 118 22.99 -12.41 -23.65
C ARG A 118 21.99 -13.43 -23.13
N SER A 119 22.46 -14.57 -22.62
CA SER A 119 21.58 -15.60 -22.06
C SER A 119 20.76 -15.06 -20.89
N PHE A 120 21.39 -14.29 -19.98
CA PHE A 120 20.70 -13.66 -18.86
C PHE A 120 19.63 -12.65 -19.31
N ARG A 121 19.93 -11.82 -20.31
CA ARG A 121 18.96 -10.89 -20.88
C ARG A 121 17.76 -11.62 -21.50
N ILE A 122 18.02 -12.68 -22.26
CA ILE A 122 16.96 -13.48 -22.89
C ILE A 122 16.00 -14.05 -21.83
N GLU A 123 16.51 -14.59 -20.71
CA GLU A 123 15.63 -15.12 -19.66
C GLU A 123 14.86 -14.02 -18.91
N MET A 124 15.45 -12.84 -18.70
CA MET A 124 14.77 -11.69 -18.10
C MET A 124 13.66 -11.12 -19.00
N GLU A 125 13.87 -11.09 -20.31
CA GLU A 125 12.93 -10.54 -21.30
C GLU A 125 11.95 -11.59 -21.83
N ARG A 126 12.08 -12.86 -21.42
CA ARG A 126 11.27 -13.98 -21.91
C ARG A 126 9.78 -13.78 -21.72
N TYR A 127 9.37 -13.13 -20.64
CA TYR A 127 7.97 -12.88 -20.31
C TYR A 127 7.73 -11.40 -20.02
N GLU A 128 6.62 -10.88 -20.55
CA GLU A 128 6.16 -9.53 -20.24
C GLU A 128 5.84 -9.38 -18.74
N ARG A 129 6.18 -8.22 -18.18
CA ARG A 129 5.96 -7.90 -16.77
C ARG A 129 4.51 -8.14 -16.32
N ASP A 130 3.53 -7.77 -17.15
CA ASP A 130 2.12 -7.89 -16.79
C ASP A 130 1.67 -9.37 -16.70
N LYS A 131 2.20 -10.22 -17.58
CA LYS A 131 1.95 -11.67 -17.55
C LYS A 131 2.57 -12.30 -16.31
N LEU A 132 3.80 -11.92 -15.97
CA LEU A 132 4.48 -12.37 -14.74
C LEU A 132 3.71 -11.95 -13.49
N LEU A 133 3.28 -10.68 -13.41
CA LEU A 133 2.48 -10.18 -12.29
C LEU A 133 1.17 -10.96 -12.14
N LYS A 134 0.47 -11.20 -13.25
CA LYS A 134 -0.76 -11.98 -13.25
C LYS A 134 -0.52 -13.43 -12.81
N GLN A 135 0.56 -14.05 -13.27
CA GLN A 135 0.94 -15.41 -12.87
C GLN A 135 1.27 -15.51 -11.37
N ILE A 136 2.08 -14.59 -10.86
CA ILE A 136 2.50 -14.55 -9.45
C ILE A 136 1.28 -14.33 -8.54
N ASN A 137 0.40 -13.39 -8.90
CA ASN A 137 -0.82 -13.12 -8.16
C ASN A 137 -1.78 -14.32 -8.17
N ALA A 138 -1.87 -15.03 -9.31
CA ALA A 138 -2.72 -16.21 -9.44
C ALA A 138 -2.19 -17.43 -8.66
N ALA A 139 -0.87 -17.55 -8.48
CA ALA A 139 -0.26 -18.59 -7.66
C ALA A 139 -0.56 -18.44 -6.16
N GLY A 140 -1.03 -17.26 -5.72
CA GLY A 140 -1.51 -17.05 -4.36
C GLY A 140 -0.45 -17.26 -3.28
N LEU A 141 0.83 -16.96 -3.57
CA LEU A 141 2.02 -17.28 -2.77
C LEU A 141 2.04 -16.73 -1.33
N GLY A 142 1.04 -15.95 -0.94
CA GLY A 142 0.86 -15.44 0.42
C GLY A 142 2.04 -14.59 0.88
N SER A 143 2.67 -14.95 2.00
CA SER A 143 3.80 -14.21 2.55
C SER A 143 5.05 -14.22 1.66
N ASN A 144 5.16 -15.20 0.75
CA ASN A 144 6.35 -15.37 -0.10
C ASN A 144 6.29 -14.52 -1.38
N GLU A 145 5.14 -13.94 -1.70
CA GLU A 145 4.95 -13.10 -2.89
C GLU A 145 5.93 -11.92 -2.92
N LYS A 146 6.09 -11.23 -1.78
CA LYS A 146 7.02 -10.10 -1.68
C LYS A 146 8.48 -10.53 -1.88
N ALA A 147 8.89 -11.65 -1.27
CA ALA A 147 10.25 -12.16 -1.40
C ALA A 147 10.57 -12.52 -2.87
N LEU A 148 9.58 -13.04 -3.60
CA LEU A 148 9.71 -13.33 -5.02
C LEU A 148 9.84 -12.05 -5.86
N PHE A 149 9.07 -11.00 -5.57
CA PHE A 149 9.23 -9.72 -6.25
C PHE A 149 10.58 -9.06 -5.97
N ASP A 150 11.04 -9.10 -4.72
CA ASP A 150 12.37 -8.58 -4.35
C ASP A 150 13.49 -9.36 -5.06
N PHE A 151 13.32 -10.69 -5.22
CA PHE A 151 14.20 -11.52 -6.03
C PHE A 151 14.22 -11.05 -7.50
N ILE A 152 13.06 -10.95 -8.16
CA ILE A 152 13.01 -10.54 -9.59
C ILE A 152 13.58 -9.12 -9.77
N ALA A 153 13.24 -8.19 -8.88
CA ALA A 153 13.72 -6.81 -8.94
C ALA A 153 15.25 -6.72 -8.81
N SER A 154 15.86 -7.54 -7.95
CA SER A 154 17.33 -7.60 -7.83
C SER A 154 18.02 -8.07 -9.11
N ARG A 155 17.42 -9.02 -9.85
CA ARG A 155 17.96 -9.51 -11.13
C ARG A 155 17.75 -8.46 -12.23
N HIS A 156 16.63 -7.74 -12.20
CA HIS A 156 16.44 -6.59 -13.10
C HIS A 156 17.50 -5.51 -12.86
N HIS A 157 17.80 -5.19 -11.61
CA HIS A 157 18.86 -4.24 -11.29
C HIS A 157 20.24 -4.69 -11.80
N LEU A 158 20.55 -5.98 -11.68
CA LEU A 158 21.77 -6.55 -12.25
C LEU A 158 21.81 -6.41 -13.78
N LEU A 159 20.66 -6.57 -14.46
CA LEU A 159 20.54 -6.35 -15.90
C LEU A 159 20.73 -4.88 -16.27
N ASP A 160 20.21 -3.94 -15.48
CA ASP A 160 20.38 -2.51 -15.70
C ASP A 160 21.87 -2.11 -15.60
N LEU A 161 22.57 -2.62 -14.58
CA LEU A 161 24.03 -2.43 -14.43
C LEU A 161 24.81 -3.00 -15.63
N GLN A 162 24.38 -4.16 -16.16
CA GLN A 162 24.96 -4.73 -17.37
C GLN A 162 24.72 -3.82 -18.58
N ARG A 163 23.50 -3.30 -18.77
CA ARG A 163 23.11 -2.46 -19.91
C ARG A 163 23.86 -1.14 -19.94
N ASP A 164 24.09 -0.55 -18.78
CA ASP A 164 24.78 0.73 -18.63
C ASP A 164 26.31 0.58 -18.67
N ASN A 165 26.83 -0.63 -18.92
CA ASN A 165 28.27 -0.99 -18.93
C ASN A 165 28.97 -0.79 -17.57
N TRP A 166 28.26 -1.02 -16.45
CA TRP A 166 28.80 -0.89 -15.09
C TRP A 166 29.29 -2.24 -14.54
N GLY A 167 30.14 -2.94 -15.29
CA GLY A 167 30.59 -4.31 -14.97
C GLY A 167 31.21 -4.48 -13.57
N GLU A 168 31.97 -3.49 -13.09
CA GLU A 168 32.54 -3.53 -11.74
C GLU A 168 31.47 -3.40 -10.64
N MET A 169 30.44 -2.59 -10.84
CA MET A 169 29.31 -2.50 -9.91
C MET A 169 28.42 -3.75 -9.97
N ALA A 170 28.20 -4.30 -11.17
CA ALA A 170 27.53 -5.58 -11.35
C ALA A 170 28.26 -6.71 -10.61
N ARG A 171 29.59 -6.73 -10.66
CA ARG A 171 30.42 -7.69 -9.91
C ARG A 171 30.22 -7.53 -8.41
N ARG A 172 30.39 -6.30 -7.89
CA ARG A 172 30.20 -6.03 -6.45
C ARG A 172 28.81 -6.43 -5.97
N TYR A 173 27.78 -6.05 -6.73
CA TYR A 173 26.39 -6.37 -6.43
C TYR A 173 26.14 -7.89 -6.45
N GLY A 174 26.58 -8.58 -7.49
CA GLY A 174 26.43 -10.04 -7.63
C GLY A 174 27.20 -10.84 -6.58
N THR A 175 28.33 -10.31 -6.09
CA THR A 175 29.12 -10.94 -5.00
C THR A 175 28.61 -10.59 -3.60
N ASP A 176 27.61 -9.71 -3.46
CA ASP A 176 27.04 -9.37 -2.16
C ASP A 176 26.39 -10.62 -1.54
N PRO A 177 26.70 -10.97 -0.27
CA PRO A 177 26.06 -12.09 0.43
C PRO A 177 24.53 -12.05 0.37
N ARG A 178 23.92 -10.86 0.34
CA ARG A 178 22.47 -10.69 0.23
C ARG A 178 21.93 -11.21 -1.09
N PHE A 179 22.62 -10.97 -2.21
CA PHE A 179 22.22 -11.47 -3.52
C PHE A 179 22.19 -13.00 -3.53
N SER A 180 23.24 -13.63 -3.00
CA SER A 180 23.32 -15.10 -2.87
C SER A 180 22.29 -15.68 -1.88
N SER A 181 22.00 -14.97 -0.79
CA SER A 181 21.00 -15.40 0.19
C SER A 181 19.59 -15.44 -0.41
N GLN A 182 19.29 -14.56 -1.37
CA GLN A 182 18.02 -14.57 -2.09
C GLN A 182 17.90 -15.79 -3.00
N SER A 183 18.97 -16.18 -3.70
CA SER A 183 19.00 -17.43 -4.49
C SER A 183 18.76 -18.65 -3.62
N GLN A 184 19.44 -18.74 -2.48
CA GLN A 184 19.26 -19.84 -1.53
C GLN A 184 17.84 -19.89 -0.95
N SER A 185 17.28 -18.72 -0.61
CA SER A 185 15.91 -18.62 -0.11
C SER A 185 14.89 -19.08 -1.16
N LEU A 186 15.09 -18.69 -2.42
CA LEU A 186 14.26 -19.14 -3.53
C LEU A 186 14.36 -20.65 -3.73
N SER A 187 15.59 -21.19 -3.81
CA SER A 187 15.82 -22.63 -3.97
C SER A 187 15.18 -23.44 -2.84
N HIS A 188 15.33 -22.99 -1.59
CA HIS A 188 14.67 -23.62 -0.45
C HIS A 188 13.14 -23.56 -0.58
N PHE A 189 12.58 -22.40 -0.97
CA PHE A 189 11.14 -22.24 -1.18
C PHE A 189 10.61 -23.19 -2.27
N LEU A 190 11.27 -23.25 -3.43
CA LEU A 190 10.88 -24.13 -4.54
C LEU A 190 11.01 -25.61 -4.15
N SER A 191 12.08 -26.00 -3.43
CA SER A 191 12.25 -27.38 -2.96
C SER A 191 11.21 -27.81 -1.92
N ALA A 192 10.70 -26.87 -1.12
CA ALA A 192 9.70 -27.12 -0.09
C ALA A 192 8.26 -27.10 -0.63
N THR A 193 8.05 -26.55 -1.83
CA THR A 193 6.72 -26.33 -2.41
C THR A 193 6.62 -27.06 -3.73
N ALA A 194 5.88 -28.17 -3.77
CA ALA A 194 5.64 -28.87 -5.03
C ALA A 194 4.91 -27.95 -6.02
N CYS A 195 5.35 -27.91 -7.27
CA CYS A 195 4.65 -27.16 -8.29
C CYS A 195 3.24 -27.71 -8.55
N ASP A 196 2.31 -26.81 -8.86
CA ASP A 196 0.96 -27.19 -9.25
C ASP A 196 0.89 -27.33 -10.80
N PRO A 197 0.69 -28.55 -11.34
CA PRO A 197 0.55 -28.77 -12.77
C PRO A 197 -0.81 -28.28 -13.32
N SER A 198 -1.79 -28.04 -12.45
CA SER A 198 -3.15 -27.58 -12.79
C SER A 198 -3.34 -26.07 -12.66
N ALA A 199 -2.33 -25.36 -12.14
CA ALA A 199 -2.38 -23.91 -12.00
C ALA A 199 -2.55 -23.22 -13.37
N PRO A 200 -3.35 -22.13 -13.43
CA PRO A 200 -3.54 -21.39 -14.66
C PRO A 200 -2.22 -20.81 -15.16
N ASP A 201 -2.00 -20.88 -16.48
CA ASP A 201 -0.78 -20.40 -17.12
C ASP A 201 -1.03 -19.14 -17.96
N PHE A 202 -0.59 -18.03 -17.40
CA PHE A 202 -0.66 -16.69 -18.00
C PHE A 202 0.63 -16.32 -18.75
N LEU A 203 1.67 -17.15 -18.70
CA LEU A 203 2.98 -16.84 -19.30
C LEU A 203 2.97 -17.03 -20.82
N GLU A 204 2.31 -18.09 -21.32
CA GLU A 204 2.18 -18.37 -22.76
C GLU A 204 0.81 -18.03 -23.35
N SER A 205 -0.19 -17.68 -22.52
CA SER A 205 -1.49 -17.32 -23.09
C SER A 205 -1.45 -15.92 -23.68
N ASP A 206 -1.66 -15.82 -24.99
CA ASP A 206 -1.73 -14.55 -25.76
C ASP A 206 -3.01 -13.74 -25.47
N GLY A 207 -3.52 -13.76 -24.24
CA GLY A 207 -4.79 -13.14 -23.85
C GLY A 207 -6.04 -13.81 -24.46
N LYS A 208 -5.87 -14.70 -25.44
CA LYS A 208 -6.93 -15.62 -25.90
C LYS A 208 -6.86 -16.86 -25.03
N GLN A 209 -7.73 -16.93 -24.03
CA GLN A 209 -8.06 -18.17 -23.32
C GLN A 209 -8.42 -19.23 -24.37
N LYS A 210 -7.42 -20.01 -24.81
CA LYS A 210 -7.67 -21.19 -25.61
C LYS A 210 -8.25 -22.18 -24.62
N SER A 211 -9.54 -22.46 -24.82
CA SER A 211 -10.35 -23.48 -24.16
C SER A 211 -9.47 -24.62 -23.64
N THR A 212 -9.61 -24.87 -22.34
CA THR A 212 -8.92 -25.92 -21.60
C THR A 212 -9.04 -27.24 -22.37
N PHE A 213 -8.04 -28.13 -22.29
CA PHE A 213 -8.08 -29.43 -22.97
C PHE A 213 -9.39 -30.20 -22.68
N LEU A 214 -9.94 -30.06 -21.47
CA LEU A 214 -11.25 -30.61 -21.11
C LEU A 214 -12.43 -29.96 -21.86
N ASP A 215 -12.38 -28.67 -22.16
CA ASP A 215 -13.37 -28.00 -23.00
C ASP A 215 -13.23 -28.42 -24.46
N ARG A 216 -12.00 -28.59 -24.98
CA ARG A 216 -11.77 -29.19 -26.31
C ARG A 216 -12.16 -30.66 -26.39
N VAL A 217 -12.00 -31.43 -25.33
CA VAL A 217 -12.50 -32.81 -25.27
C VAL A 217 -14.02 -32.80 -25.20
N ARG A 218 -14.64 -31.86 -24.48
CA ARG A 218 -16.10 -31.75 -24.42
C ARG A 218 -16.72 -31.25 -25.73
N GLU A 219 -16.02 -30.39 -26.45
CA GLU A 219 -16.43 -29.83 -27.74
C GLU A 219 -16.10 -30.79 -28.89
N GLY A 220 -14.95 -31.47 -28.83
CA GLY A 220 -14.58 -32.56 -29.72
C GLY A 220 -15.43 -33.83 -29.54
N VAL A 221 -15.89 -34.13 -28.32
CA VAL A 221 -16.90 -35.19 -28.10
C VAL A 221 -18.26 -34.78 -28.67
N LYS A 222 -18.58 -33.49 -28.72
CA LYS A 222 -19.78 -32.97 -29.39
C LYS A 222 -19.68 -33.11 -30.92
N GLU A 223 -18.50 -32.86 -31.47
CA GLU A 223 -18.20 -33.03 -32.90
C GLU A 223 -18.14 -34.51 -33.31
N ILE A 224 -17.61 -35.40 -32.45
CA ILE A 224 -17.60 -36.85 -32.67
C ILE A 224 -19.02 -37.44 -32.59
N VAL A 225 -19.91 -36.91 -31.75
CA VAL A 225 -21.32 -37.34 -31.72
C VAL A 225 -22.10 -36.93 -32.97
N ASP A 226 -21.72 -35.84 -33.65
CA ASP A 226 -22.30 -35.46 -34.95
C ASP A 226 -21.71 -36.25 -36.13
N VAL A 227 -20.44 -36.70 -36.05
CA VAL A 227 -19.79 -37.47 -37.12
C VAL A 227 -20.11 -38.98 -37.05
N VAL A 228 -20.49 -39.51 -35.88
CA VAL A 228 -20.88 -40.94 -35.70
C VAL A 228 -22.31 -41.25 -36.22
N ALA A 229 -23.03 -40.25 -36.76
CA ALA A 229 -24.31 -40.46 -37.42
C ALA A 229 -24.22 -40.90 -38.90
N HIS A 230 -23.02 -41.08 -39.48
CA HIS A 230 -22.85 -41.64 -40.84
C HIS A 230 -21.80 -42.77 -40.86
N GLU A 231 -22.28 -44.02 -40.95
CA GLU A 231 -21.59 -45.24 -41.44
C GLU A 231 -20.84 -44.96 -42.77
N ASP A 232 -19.78 -45.64 -43.26
CA ASP A 232 -19.10 -46.93 -42.96
C ASP A 232 -17.75 -46.99 -43.79
N PRO A 233 -16.93 -48.09 -43.84
CA PRO A 233 -15.46 -48.03 -43.76
C PRO A 233 -14.66 -48.49 -45.01
N LYS A 234 -13.34 -48.16 -45.09
CA LYS A 234 -12.25 -49.06 -45.58
C LYS A 234 -10.82 -48.47 -45.45
N PRO A 235 -9.75 -49.30 -45.32
CA PRO A 235 -8.44 -48.87 -44.82
C PRO A 235 -7.30 -48.83 -45.86
N ALA A 236 -6.30 -47.97 -45.61
CA ALA A 236 -4.90 -47.97 -46.05
C ALA A 236 -4.25 -46.67 -45.52
N ALA A 237 -2.96 -46.49 -45.21
CA ALA A 237 -1.79 -47.34 -45.05
C ALA A 237 -0.74 -46.50 -44.27
N GLN A 238 -0.13 -47.14 -43.29
CA GLN A 238 1.19 -46.98 -42.68
C GLN A 238 2.09 -45.78 -43.05
N THR A 239 2.64 -45.13 -42.03
CA THR A 239 4.06 -44.74 -42.01
C THR A 239 4.61 -44.99 -40.61
N ALA A 240 5.40 -46.06 -40.49
CA ALA A 240 6.08 -46.43 -39.26
C ALA A 240 7.42 -45.70 -39.17
N LEU A 241 7.64 -44.98 -38.06
CA LEU A 241 8.98 -44.72 -37.53
C LEU A 241 9.32 -45.89 -36.60
N THR A 242 10.35 -46.62 -36.97
CA THR A 242 10.90 -47.77 -36.25
C THR A 242 11.48 -47.31 -34.91
N PHE A 243 10.82 -47.72 -33.82
CA PHE A 243 11.36 -47.73 -32.46
C PHE A 243 11.99 -49.10 -32.21
N ASP A 244 13.24 -49.12 -31.73
CA ASP A 244 13.93 -50.34 -31.29
C ASP A 244 13.52 -50.67 -29.84
N PRO A 245 12.85 -51.81 -29.59
CA PRO A 245 12.23 -52.12 -28.31
C PRO A 245 13.18 -52.74 -27.26
N ASN A 246 14.48 -52.87 -27.53
CA ASN A 246 15.38 -53.63 -26.65
C ASN A 246 16.47 -52.82 -25.93
N ASN A 247 16.44 -51.47 -25.94
CA ASN A 247 17.47 -50.69 -25.23
C ASN A 247 16.91 -49.44 -24.53
N PHE A 248 16.19 -49.65 -23.42
CA PHE A 248 15.59 -48.59 -22.60
C PHE A 248 16.04 -48.60 -21.13
N ASP A 249 17.20 -49.17 -20.80
CA ASP A 249 17.64 -49.35 -19.40
C ASP A 249 18.86 -48.52 -18.96
N GLU A 250 19.41 -47.61 -19.77
CA GLU A 250 20.66 -46.91 -19.40
C GLU A 250 20.49 -45.52 -18.73
N PHE A 251 19.26 -45.06 -18.46
CA PHE A 251 19.03 -43.79 -17.75
C PHE A 251 18.19 -43.93 -16.47
N ARG A 252 18.50 -44.95 -15.66
CA ARG A 252 17.97 -45.06 -14.30
C ARG A 252 19.00 -44.53 -13.29
N PRO A 253 18.82 -43.32 -12.71
CA PRO A 253 19.56 -42.97 -11.51
C PRO A 253 19.16 -43.94 -10.39
N THR A 254 20.16 -44.55 -9.77
CA THR A 254 20.03 -45.48 -8.66
C THR A 254 19.15 -44.85 -7.59
N ALA A 255 18.02 -45.50 -7.29
CA ALA A 255 17.08 -45.07 -6.28
C ALA A 255 17.78 -45.01 -4.90
N ALA A 256 18.10 -43.81 -4.45
CA ALA A 256 18.36 -43.55 -3.05
C ALA A 256 17.03 -43.74 -2.30
N THR A 257 17.03 -44.66 -1.34
CA THR A 257 15.89 -45.00 -0.50
C THR A 257 15.42 -43.74 0.24
N ALA A 258 14.21 -43.26 -0.07
CA ALA A 258 13.62 -42.11 0.62
C ALA A 258 13.40 -42.45 2.10
N PRO A 259 13.85 -41.61 3.05
CA PRO A 259 13.49 -41.78 4.46
C PRO A 259 11.98 -41.59 4.60
N THR A 260 11.33 -42.60 5.15
CA THR A 260 9.90 -42.59 5.46
C THR A 260 9.70 -41.58 6.59
N ALA A 261 9.29 -40.36 6.25
CA ALA A 261 8.95 -39.35 7.24
C ALA A 261 7.69 -39.79 7.99
N SER A 262 7.87 -40.20 9.24
CA SER A 262 6.77 -40.52 10.15
C SER A 262 5.85 -39.29 10.28
N PRO A 263 4.52 -39.44 10.17
CA PRO A 263 3.60 -38.34 10.42
C PRO A 263 3.81 -37.85 11.86
N VAL A 264 4.17 -36.58 12.01
CA VAL A 264 4.34 -35.94 13.32
C VAL A 264 2.98 -35.90 14.00
N THR A 265 2.73 -36.84 14.90
CA THR A 265 1.57 -36.83 15.79
C THR A 265 1.77 -35.72 16.83
N LEU A 266 1.18 -34.56 16.54
CA LEU A 266 1.12 -33.44 17.47
C LEU A 266 0.41 -33.90 18.75
N SER A 267 1.18 -33.99 19.83
CA SER A 267 0.63 -34.21 21.17
C SER A 267 -0.42 -33.12 21.51
N PRO A 268 -1.44 -33.42 22.32
CA PRO A 268 -2.52 -32.46 22.64
C PRO A 268 -2.02 -31.14 23.26
N SER A 269 -0.81 -31.11 23.84
CA SER A 269 -0.16 -29.88 24.30
C SER A 269 0.42 -29.02 23.15
N GLY A 270 0.85 -29.63 22.04
CA GLY A 270 1.33 -28.93 20.85
C GLY A 270 0.24 -28.12 20.16
N ASN A 271 -0.99 -28.63 20.14
CA ASN A 271 -2.14 -27.91 19.56
C ASN A 271 -2.51 -26.65 20.36
N ALA A 272 -2.38 -26.70 21.69
CA ALA A 272 -2.65 -25.54 22.54
C ALA A 272 -1.59 -24.43 22.34
N ALA A 273 -0.31 -24.80 22.25
CA ALA A 273 0.77 -23.85 22.00
C ALA A 273 0.64 -23.18 20.62
N PHE A 274 0.29 -23.96 19.60
CA PHE A 274 0.07 -23.45 18.25
C PHE A 274 -1.14 -22.49 18.18
N ALA A 275 -2.25 -22.84 18.83
CA ALA A 275 -3.44 -21.99 18.89
C ALA A 275 -3.15 -20.65 19.61
N LEU A 276 -2.40 -20.68 20.71
CA LEU A 276 -1.96 -19.46 21.41
C LEU A 276 -0.99 -18.63 20.57
N GLY A 277 -0.10 -19.27 19.81
CA GLY A 277 0.78 -18.60 18.84
C GLY A 277 0.00 -17.87 17.75
N ILE A 278 -1.01 -18.50 17.16
CA ILE A 278 -1.86 -17.85 16.16
C ILE A 278 -2.64 -16.67 16.78
N PHE A 279 -3.21 -16.85 17.97
CA PHE A 279 -3.99 -15.80 18.63
C PHE A 279 -3.13 -14.56 18.96
N THR A 280 -1.91 -14.78 19.45
CA THR A 280 -0.96 -13.68 19.72
C THR A 280 -0.52 -12.98 18.44
N PHE A 281 -0.30 -13.72 17.36
CA PHE A 281 0.03 -13.15 16.06
C PHE A 281 -1.09 -12.27 15.48
N ILE A 282 -2.34 -12.75 15.52
CA ILE A 282 -3.51 -12.00 15.03
C ILE A 282 -3.74 -10.74 15.88
N SER A 283 -3.60 -10.83 17.20
CA SER A 283 -3.76 -9.67 18.09
C SER A 283 -2.65 -8.62 17.89
N ALA A 284 -1.42 -9.06 17.59
CA ALA A 284 -0.33 -8.15 17.23
C ALA A 284 -0.60 -7.43 15.89
N ILE A 285 -1.03 -8.15 14.85
CA ILE A 285 -1.36 -7.55 13.55
C ILE A 285 -2.50 -6.54 13.66
N THR A 286 -3.57 -6.90 14.36
CA THR A 286 -4.74 -6.02 14.53
C THR A 286 -4.37 -4.76 15.31
N SER A 287 -3.55 -4.88 16.36
CA SER A 287 -3.02 -3.73 17.12
C SER A 287 -2.15 -2.82 16.24
N TRP A 288 -1.26 -3.40 15.42
CA TRP A 288 -0.43 -2.66 14.49
C TRP A 288 -1.25 -1.93 13.41
N ALA A 289 -2.24 -2.61 12.83
CA ALA A 289 -3.13 -2.04 11.84
C ALA A 289 -3.95 -0.89 12.44
N TRP A 290 -4.44 -1.03 13.68
CA TRP A 290 -5.16 0.04 14.38
C TRP A 290 -4.27 1.25 14.64
N MET A 291 -3.02 1.03 15.05
CA MET A 291 -2.05 2.11 15.25
C MET A 291 -1.76 2.85 13.94
N ARG A 292 -1.57 2.12 12.83
CA ARG A 292 -1.36 2.70 11.50
C ARG A 292 -2.58 3.45 10.99
N TYR A 293 -3.77 2.86 11.15
CA TYR A 293 -5.03 3.51 10.78
C TYR A 293 -5.23 4.81 11.55
N GLY A 294 -4.93 4.82 12.86
CA GLY A 294 -4.94 6.03 13.68
C GLY A 294 -3.95 7.10 13.20
N ILE A 295 -2.78 6.73 12.67
CA ILE A 295 -1.83 7.69 12.08
C ILE A 295 -2.38 8.28 10.78
N VAL A 296 -3.01 7.48 9.93
CA VAL A 296 -3.63 7.94 8.68
C VAL A 296 -4.83 8.85 8.98
N GLN A 297 -5.70 8.45 9.91
CA GLN A 297 -6.90 9.19 10.27
C GLN A 297 -6.62 10.49 11.03
N ARG A 298 -5.47 10.60 11.72
CA ARG A 298 -5.00 11.85 12.35
C ARG A 298 -4.37 12.84 11.39
N ARG A 299 -4.00 12.42 10.17
CA ARG A 299 -3.59 13.35 9.13
C ARG A 299 -4.86 13.99 8.58
N ALA A 300 -5.18 15.19 9.07
CA ALA A 300 -6.22 16.00 8.45
C ALA A 300 -6.01 16.03 6.93
N THR A 301 -7.09 15.85 6.19
CA THR A 301 -7.08 15.96 4.74
C THR A 301 -6.47 17.31 4.35
N ARG A 302 -5.42 17.25 3.53
CA ARG A 302 -4.72 18.42 3.01
C ARG A 302 -5.23 18.71 1.61
N TYR A 303 -5.58 19.96 1.36
CA TYR A 303 -6.05 20.45 0.08
C TYR A 303 -4.90 21.19 -0.60
N PRO A 304 -4.48 20.77 -1.81
CA PRO A 304 -3.52 21.54 -2.59
C PRO A 304 -4.15 22.87 -3.00
N CYS A 305 -3.44 23.96 -2.77
CA CYS A 305 -3.88 25.32 -3.12
C CYS A 305 -2.67 26.24 -3.24
N THR A 306 -2.75 27.30 -4.04
CA THR A 306 -1.69 28.31 -4.14
C THR A 306 -2.26 29.65 -3.67
N LEU A 307 -2.06 30.00 -2.40
CA LEU A 307 -2.66 31.20 -1.79
C LEU A 307 -1.57 32.15 -1.26
N PRO A 308 -1.64 33.46 -1.53
CA PRO A 308 -0.72 34.42 -0.94
C PRO A 308 -0.97 34.51 0.57
N VAL A 309 0.13 34.60 1.33
CA VAL A 309 0.10 34.74 2.78
C VAL A 309 1.11 35.79 3.23
N VAL A 310 0.70 36.63 4.18
CA VAL A 310 1.62 37.51 4.89
C VAL A 310 2.07 36.81 6.16
N ILE A 311 3.38 36.63 6.32
CA ILE A 311 4.03 35.97 7.44
C ILE A 311 4.65 37.03 8.32
N PHE A 312 4.31 37.04 9.61
CA PHE A 312 4.87 37.94 10.60
C PHE A 312 5.56 37.14 11.71
N ASP A 313 6.88 37.28 11.79
CA ASP A 313 7.75 36.60 12.77
C ASP A 313 7.90 37.36 14.09
N GLY A 314 7.39 38.60 14.15
CA GLY A 314 7.53 39.53 15.27
C GLY A 314 8.30 40.79 14.92
N ILE A 315 9.03 40.81 13.79
CA ILE A 315 9.88 41.93 13.38
C ILE A 315 9.32 42.56 12.10
N VAL A 316 9.24 41.79 11.00
CA VAL A 316 8.86 42.31 9.68
C VAL A 316 7.81 41.40 9.01
N PRO A 317 6.75 41.96 8.41
CA PRO A 317 5.85 41.18 7.58
C PRO A 317 6.52 40.84 6.23
N VAL A 318 6.57 39.55 5.90
CA VAL A 318 7.13 39.05 4.64
C VAL A 318 6.04 38.30 3.86
N LEU A 319 6.02 38.47 2.53
CA LEU A 319 5.12 37.73 1.65
C LEU A 319 5.63 36.30 1.43
N GLY A 320 4.70 35.36 1.40
CA GLY A 320 4.96 33.98 1.02
C GLY A 320 3.73 33.37 0.35
N GLU A 321 3.82 32.10 0.02
CA GLU A 321 2.75 31.34 -0.62
C GLU A 321 2.43 30.06 0.15
N ILE A 322 1.15 29.75 0.29
CA ILE A 322 0.66 28.47 0.80
C ILE A 322 0.53 27.53 -0.39
N LEU A 323 1.07 26.31 -0.28
CA LEU A 323 1.02 25.26 -1.31
C LEU A 323 0.02 24.14 -1.00
N ASP A 324 -0.15 23.86 0.29
CA ASP A 324 -1.19 22.97 0.79
C ASP A 324 -1.70 23.45 2.14
N MET A 325 -2.99 23.20 2.41
CA MET A 325 -3.63 23.62 3.65
C MET A 325 -4.59 22.55 4.17
N SER A 326 -4.70 22.47 5.49
CA SER A 326 -5.66 21.63 6.21
C SER A 326 -6.20 22.41 7.42
N GLN A 327 -7.19 21.88 8.13
CA GLN A 327 -7.71 22.52 9.34
C GLN A 327 -6.65 22.68 10.45
N ILE A 328 -5.60 21.85 10.44
CA ILE A 328 -4.58 21.79 11.50
C ILE A 328 -3.34 22.63 11.16
N GLY A 329 -3.05 22.84 9.88
CA GLY A 329 -1.80 23.48 9.45
C GLY A 329 -1.69 23.62 7.94
N ALA A 330 -0.58 24.18 7.50
CA ALA A 330 -0.29 24.46 6.10
C ALA A 330 1.18 24.20 5.75
N LYS A 331 1.45 24.05 4.45
CA LYS A 331 2.80 24.05 3.87
C LYS A 331 3.02 25.39 3.16
N LEU A 332 4.07 26.09 3.54
CA LEU A 332 4.42 27.41 3.06
C LEU A 332 5.70 27.37 2.22
N GLU A 333 5.80 28.28 1.27
CA GLU A 333 7.00 28.68 0.56
C GLU A 333 7.26 30.16 0.88
N THR A 334 8.48 30.47 1.34
CA THR A 334 8.87 31.83 1.72
C THR A 334 10.39 31.96 1.69
N THR A 335 10.88 33.18 1.47
CA THR A 335 12.30 33.54 1.56
C THR A 335 12.74 33.82 3.00
N LEU A 336 11.80 33.91 3.95
CA LEU A 336 12.10 34.21 5.34
C LEU A 336 12.72 33.00 6.05
N GLU A 337 13.88 33.21 6.67
CA GLU A 337 14.55 32.19 7.48
C GLU A 337 13.85 32.01 8.83
N LEU A 338 13.00 30.98 8.93
CA LEU A 338 12.31 30.61 10.17
C LEU A 338 12.92 29.36 10.81
N TYR A 339 12.95 29.34 12.14
CA TYR A 339 13.47 28.23 12.94
C TYR A 339 12.39 27.23 13.35
N ASP A 340 12.79 25.97 13.55
CA ASP A 340 11.89 24.94 14.07
C ASP A 340 11.32 25.35 15.43
N ARG A 341 10.01 25.16 15.61
CA ARG A 341 9.21 25.56 16.79
C ARG A 341 9.03 27.07 17.00
N GLN A 342 9.51 27.93 16.09
CA GLN A 342 9.24 29.36 16.14
C GLN A 342 7.74 29.63 16.00
N LYS A 343 7.23 30.59 16.78
CA LYS A 343 5.84 31.06 16.69
C LYS A 343 5.77 32.20 15.69
N ILE A 344 4.82 32.12 14.76
CA ILE A 344 4.59 33.10 13.72
C ILE A 344 3.10 33.45 13.65
N LYS A 345 2.79 34.59 13.04
CA LYS A 345 1.41 35.00 12.73
C LYS A 345 1.25 35.03 11.22
N LEU A 346 0.24 34.32 10.73
CA LEU A 346 -0.10 34.20 9.33
C LEU A 346 -1.38 34.99 9.05
N THR A 347 -1.38 35.76 7.97
CA THR A 347 -2.57 36.46 7.46
C THR A 347 -2.84 35.96 6.05
N ILE A 348 -3.95 35.25 5.88
CA ILE A 348 -4.38 34.59 4.64
C ILE A 348 -5.69 35.24 4.22
N GLY A 349 -5.63 36.24 3.34
CA GLY A 349 -6.76 37.11 3.07
C GLY A 349 -7.30 37.73 4.37
N PRO A 350 -8.61 37.56 4.70
CA PRO A 350 -9.19 38.08 5.95
C PRO A 350 -8.89 37.21 7.18
N VAL A 351 -8.34 36.01 7.02
CA VAL A 351 -8.16 35.05 8.10
C VAL A 351 -6.77 35.20 8.72
N VAL A 352 -6.74 35.53 10.02
CA VAL A 352 -5.49 35.65 10.79
C VAL A 352 -5.33 34.45 11.73
N ARG A 353 -4.16 33.80 11.69
CA ARG A 353 -3.85 32.62 12.51
C ARG A 353 -2.45 32.66 13.11
N LYS A 354 -2.35 32.38 14.41
CA LYS A 354 -1.07 32.05 15.06
C LYS A 354 -0.69 30.62 14.70
N ALA A 355 0.57 30.41 14.35
CA ALA A 355 1.09 29.13 13.95
C ALA A 355 2.47 28.88 14.55
N ARG A 356 2.89 27.62 14.54
CA ARG A 356 4.22 27.18 14.94
C ARG A 356 4.87 26.41 13.81
N VAL A 357 6.13 26.73 13.52
CA VAL A 357 6.94 25.96 12.57
C VAL A 357 7.19 24.56 13.14
N MET A 358 6.88 23.52 12.38
CA MET A 358 6.99 22.12 12.79
C MET A 358 8.17 21.41 12.13
N TRP A 359 8.47 21.77 10.89
CA TRP A 359 9.59 21.28 10.12
C TRP A 359 9.94 22.29 9.04
N ARG A 360 11.20 22.30 8.61
CA ARG A 360 11.67 23.06 7.45
C ARG A 360 12.44 22.19 6.47
N SER A 361 12.42 22.61 5.22
CA SER A 361 13.25 22.15 4.12
C SER A 361 13.90 23.38 3.47
N ASN A 362 14.71 23.19 2.42
CA ASN A 362 15.38 24.28 1.71
C ASN A 362 14.39 25.26 1.05
N HIS A 363 13.21 24.77 0.65
CA HIS A 363 12.21 25.55 -0.10
C HIS A 363 10.86 25.63 0.61
N PHE A 364 10.63 24.81 1.63
CA PHE A 364 9.31 24.65 2.22
C PHE A 364 9.33 24.63 3.73
N ILE A 365 8.28 25.17 4.32
CA ILE A 365 8.09 25.22 5.77
C ILE A 365 6.73 24.62 6.10
N GLY A 366 6.71 23.64 7.00
CA GLY A 366 5.47 23.10 7.53
C GLY A 366 5.08 23.78 8.82
N VAL A 367 3.88 24.35 8.86
CA VAL A 367 3.37 25.08 10.03
C VAL A 367 2.13 24.40 10.60
N LYS A 368 1.98 24.43 11.92
CA LYS A 368 0.80 23.98 12.65
C LYS A 368 0.09 25.17 13.27
N PHE A 369 -1.21 25.29 13.06
CA PHE A 369 -2.01 26.36 13.66
C PHE A 369 -2.21 26.10 15.15
N ASP A 370 -2.12 27.15 15.96
CA ASP A 370 -2.43 27.09 17.39
C ASP A 370 -3.93 26.83 17.62
N LYS A 371 -4.79 27.38 16.75
CA LYS A 371 -6.23 27.13 16.70
C LYS A 371 -6.60 26.56 15.33
N LEU A 372 -7.40 25.49 15.33
CA LEU A 372 -7.88 24.87 14.09
C LEU A 372 -8.68 25.89 13.26
N LEU A 373 -8.53 25.82 11.93
CA LEU A 373 -9.41 26.53 11.01
C LEU A 373 -10.80 25.88 11.05
N THR A 374 -11.82 26.71 11.12
CA THR A 374 -13.21 26.25 11.03
C THR A 374 -13.52 25.79 9.60
N GLU A 375 -14.54 24.96 9.44
CA GLU A 375 -14.98 24.49 8.12
C GLU A 375 -15.43 25.65 7.21
N ALA A 376 -16.08 26.66 7.79
CA ALA A 376 -16.48 27.87 7.06
C ALA A 376 -15.26 28.67 6.56
N GLU A 377 -14.25 28.87 7.41
CA GLU A 377 -12.99 29.54 7.01
C GLU A 377 -12.26 28.73 5.92
N MET A 378 -12.22 27.40 6.06
CA MET A 378 -11.58 26.52 5.07
C MET A 378 -12.29 26.62 3.71
N LYS A 379 -13.63 26.57 3.70
CA LYS A 379 -14.43 26.67 2.48
C LYS A 379 -14.26 28.02 1.81
N TYR A 380 -14.22 29.10 2.59
CA TYR A 380 -13.99 30.45 2.07
C TYR A 380 -12.60 30.60 1.43
N LEU A 381 -11.54 30.13 2.12
CA LEU A 381 -10.16 30.25 1.63
C LEU A 381 -9.90 29.41 0.37
N LEU A 382 -10.47 28.21 0.28
CA LEU A 382 -10.29 27.30 -0.85
C LEU A 382 -11.29 27.54 -2.00
N GLY A 383 -12.35 28.31 -1.76
CA GLY A 383 -13.39 28.65 -2.73
C GLY A 383 -13.20 30.07 -3.27
N ASP A 384 -14.07 30.98 -2.83
CA ASP A 384 -14.19 32.35 -3.33
C ASP A 384 -12.83 33.10 -3.33
N PHE A 385 -12.06 32.97 -2.25
CA PHE A 385 -10.77 33.65 -2.14
C PHE A 385 -9.74 33.09 -3.14
N ALA A 386 -9.66 31.77 -3.30
CA ALA A 386 -8.75 31.15 -4.26
C ALA A 386 -9.08 31.55 -5.71
N GLN A 387 -10.37 31.66 -6.04
CA GLN A 387 -10.81 32.12 -7.35
C GLN A 387 -10.45 33.59 -7.59
N GLN A 388 -10.66 34.44 -6.59
CA GLN A 388 -10.29 35.86 -6.67
C GLN A 388 -8.78 36.04 -6.90
N VAL A 389 -7.95 35.31 -6.14
CA VAL A 389 -6.49 35.32 -6.32
C VAL A 389 -6.07 34.88 -7.72
N GLY A 390 -6.77 33.90 -8.32
CA GLY A 390 -6.53 33.48 -9.69
C GLY A 390 -6.82 34.60 -10.69
N LEU A 391 -7.98 35.25 -10.56
CA LEU A 391 -8.37 36.38 -11.43
C LEU A 391 -7.41 37.57 -11.28
N ASP A 392 -7.01 37.91 -10.05
CA ASP A 392 -6.09 39.01 -9.78
C ASP A 392 -4.70 38.72 -10.37
N ARG A 393 -4.23 37.46 -10.34
CA ARG A 393 -2.97 37.04 -10.98
C ARG A 393 -3.02 37.12 -12.50
N ASP A 394 -4.13 36.74 -13.11
CA ASP A 394 -4.31 36.81 -14.56
C ASP A 394 -4.42 38.27 -15.04
N THR A 395 -4.93 39.16 -14.18
CA THR A 395 -5.12 40.59 -14.49
C THR A 395 -3.90 41.44 -14.13
N ALA A 396 -3.04 40.96 -13.23
CA ALA A 396 -1.80 41.64 -12.90
C ALA A 396 -0.99 41.79 -14.20
N PRO A 397 -0.77 43.03 -14.69
CA PRO A 397 0.00 43.23 -15.90
C PRO A 397 1.34 42.55 -15.70
N PHE A 398 1.73 41.72 -16.67
CA PHE A 398 3.07 41.18 -16.77
C PHE A 398 4.01 42.39 -16.63
N PHE A 399 4.58 42.56 -15.44
CA PHE A 399 5.66 43.51 -15.24
C PHE A 399 6.80 42.95 -16.08
N ASP A 400 6.89 43.41 -17.32
CA ASP A 400 8.07 43.21 -18.13
C ASP A 400 9.15 44.08 -17.47
N PRO A 401 10.15 43.50 -16.80
CA PRO A 401 11.19 44.28 -16.13
C PRO A 401 12.04 45.08 -17.15
N ASN A 402 11.82 44.89 -18.46
CA ASN A 402 12.44 45.65 -19.53
C ASN A 402 11.50 46.65 -20.23
N ALA A 403 10.25 46.81 -19.78
CA ALA A 403 9.41 47.90 -20.28
C ALA A 403 9.95 49.22 -19.70
N ASP A 404 10.61 50.00 -20.57
CA ASP A 404 11.20 51.30 -20.25
C ASP A 404 10.27 52.12 -19.34
N ALA A 405 10.73 52.36 -18.11
CA ALA A 405 10.00 53.17 -17.15
C ALA A 405 9.73 54.56 -17.77
N PRO A 406 8.47 55.02 -17.85
CA PRO A 406 8.18 56.37 -18.31
C PRO A 406 8.87 57.36 -17.37
N ALA A 407 9.78 58.15 -17.92
CA ALA A 407 10.68 59.06 -17.20
C ALA A 407 9.96 60.21 -16.46
N ASP A 408 8.62 60.25 -16.47
CA ASP A 408 7.83 61.38 -16.00
C ASP A 408 7.48 61.33 -14.49
N ASP A 409 7.63 60.18 -13.83
CA ASP A 409 7.23 60.04 -12.41
C ASP A 409 8.36 60.30 -11.38
N ALA A 410 9.61 60.46 -11.83
CA ALA A 410 10.73 60.77 -10.93
C ALA A 410 10.61 62.17 -10.31
N ALA A 411 10.02 63.13 -11.01
CA ALA A 411 9.81 64.50 -10.51
C ALA A 411 8.67 64.60 -9.48
N ALA A 412 7.66 63.71 -9.55
CA ALA A 412 6.55 63.69 -8.60
C ALA A 412 6.94 63.10 -7.24
N LEU A 413 7.86 62.12 -7.24
CA LEU A 413 8.40 61.52 -6.01
C LEU A 413 9.31 62.48 -5.24
N GLU A 414 10.07 63.35 -5.92
CA GLU A 414 10.93 64.34 -5.26
C GLU A 414 10.10 65.43 -4.52
N GLN A 415 8.94 65.81 -5.06
CA GLN A 415 8.03 66.75 -4.40
C GLN A 415 7.28 66.13 -3.20
N ALA A 416 7.02 64.82 -3.21
CA ALA A 416 6.39 64.12 -2.09
C ALA A 416 7.33 64.03 -0.87
N PHE A 417 8.64 63.84 -1.08
CA PHE A 417 9.61 63.76 0.01
C PHE A 417 9.88 65.12 0.70
N LEU A 418 9.69 66.24 0.02
CA LEU A 418 9.90 67.58 0.59
C LEU A 418 8.70 68.13 1.38
N SER A 419 7.55 67.45 1.39
CA SER A 419 6.32 67.93 2.05
C SER A 419 6.02 67.27 3.40
N SER A 420 6.82 66.29 3.84
CA SER A 420 6.54 65.47 5.04
C SER A 420 7.37 65.85 6.28
N ASP A 421 7.82 67.10 6.41
CA ASP A 421 8.59 67.58 7.57
C ASP A 421 7.97 68.83 8.22
N ARG A 422 6.68 68.77 8.58
CA ARG A 422 6.04 69.84 9.35
C ARG A 422 4.87 69.37 10.24
N GLY A 423 5.15 69.25 11.54
CA GLY A 423 4.18 69.22 12.66
C GLY A 423 3.59 67.83 12.93
N ASP A 424 3.38 67.38 14.15
CA ASP A 424 3.03 68.14 15.35
C ASP A 424 3.36 67.33 16.61
N SER A 425 3.78 68.04 17.64
CA SER A 425 4.28 67.56 18.92
C SER A 425 3.24 67.80 20.01
N THR A 426 2.68 66.74 20.60
CA THR A 426 2.00 66.76 21.91
C THR A 426 2.17 65.37 22.52
N ARG A 427 3.15 65.17 23.41
CA ARG A 427 3.09 65.37 24.87
C ARG A 427 2.03 64.50 25.55
N GLU A 428 2.48 63.41 26.16
CA GLU A 428 1.95 62.95 27.44
C GLU A 428 3.08 62.28 28.25
N ASP A 429 3.47 63.00 29.31
CA ASP A 429 4.24 62.53 30.46
C ASP A 429 3.47 61.39 31.16
N THR A 430 4.15 60.37 31.72
CA THR A 430 3.93 59.84 33.10
C THR A 430 4.80 58.60 33.39
N GLN A 431 5.83 58.84 34.23
CA GLN A 431 6.38 58.04 35.34
C GLN A 431 6.86 56.58 35.10
N ASP A 432 8.17 56.33 35.19
CA ASP A 432 8.96 56.04 36.41
C ASP A 432 8.63 54.70 37.10
N LEU A 433 9.59 53.76 37.08
CA LEU A 433 10.13 53.04 38.25
C LEU A 433 11.18 51.98 37.81
N THR A 434 12.44 52.39 37.87
CA THR A 434 13.68 51.71 38.34
C THR A 434 14.12 50.29 37.90
N PRO A 435 15.45 50.05 37.86
CA PRO A 435 16.08 48.84 37.32
C PRO A 435 16.41 47.80 38.40
N ALA A 436 16.33 46.51 38.05
CA ALA A 436 16.89 45.42 38.85
C ALA A 436 17.88 44.61 38.01
N SER A 437 19.15 44.97 38.15
CA SER A 437 20.31 44.18 37.78
C SER A 437 20.42 42.95 38.70
N ASN A 438 20.32 41.74 38.15
CA ASN A 438 20.70 40.52 38.88
C ASN A 438 22.10 40.06 38.45
N PRO A 439 23.03 39.84 39.40
CA PRO A 439 24.37 39.36 39.12
C PRO A 439 24.43 37.84 38.92
N ARG A 440 25.37 37.44 38.06
CA ARG A 440 25.75 36.07 37.71
C ARG A 440 26.42 35.38 38.92
N PRO A 441 26.09 34.12 39.27
CA PRO A 441 26.87 33.36 40.24
C PRO A 441 28.17 32.82 39.61
N PRO A 442 29.28 32.70 40.38
CA PRO A 442 30.54 32.16 39.89
C PRO A 442 30.53 30.63 39.82
N ASP A 443 31.17 30.09 38.78
CA ASP A 443 31.52 28.68 38.61
C ASP A 443 32.48 28.20 39.72
N PRO A 444 32.22 27.06 40.38
CA PRO A 444 33.16 26.43 41.28
C PRO A 444 33.69 25.14 40.66
N ASP A 445 34.68 25.22 39.77
CA ASP A 445 35.47 24.05 39.37
C ASP A 445 36.81 24.50 38.78
N LEU A 446 37.78 24.80 39.66
CA LEU A 446 39.22 24.85 39.37
C LEU A 446 40.00 25.00 40.69
N ALA A 447 40.13 23.90 41.45
CA ALA A 447 41.24 23.65 42.39
C ALA A 447 41.06 22.29 43.10
N ALA A 448 41.69 21.24 42.57
CA ALA A 448 42.38 20.15 43.29
C ALA A 448 42.75 19.04 42.31
#